data_AF-A0A940P0M2-F1
#
_entry.id   AF-A0A940P0M2-F1
#
_cell.length_a   1.000
_cell.length_b   1.000
_cell.length_c   1.000
_cell.angle_alpha   90.00
_cell.angle_beta   90.00
_cell.angle_gamma   90.00
#
_symmetry.space_group_name_H-M   'P 1'
#
loop_
_entity.id
_entity.type
_entity.pdbx_description
1 polymer ?
#
loop_
_entity_poly.entity_id
_entity_poly.type
_entity_poly.pdbx_seq_one_letter_code
_entity_poly.pdbx_strand_id
1 'polypeptide(L)'
;TNVIFTLLFGLLAIMAWESRFKLWQRVLLVLGCVGLSVLIFSDWLIFGVLLILFLHMFREQPKKRLTAYLITTVIWLAMGFIGAEINAGFWMDKVLDLAMMLAAYACMTVFYNGRRGKYPTFAKWFFYVFYPLHYLLIFIIERVTR
;
A
#
# COMPACT_ATOMS: atom_id res chain seq x y z
N THR A 1 -1.45 0.39 13.80
CA THR A 1 -1.81 0.50 12.38
C THR A 1 -1.60 -0.84 11.71
N ASN A 2 -2.50 -1.30 10.81
CA ASN A 2 -2.49 -2.68 10.31
C ASN A 2 -2.60 -2.78 8.77
N VAL A 3 -1.59 -3.36 8.14
CA VAL A 3 -1.41 -3.40 6.68
C VAL A 3 -2.23 -4.51 6.03
N ILE A 4 -2.63 -5.54 6.78
CA ILE A 4 -3.44 -6.65 6.25
C ILE A 4 -4.78 -6.13 5.74
N PHE A 5 -5.39 -5.15 6.41
CA PHE A 5 -6.62 -4.53 5.95
C PHE A 5 -6.42 -3.79 4.62
N THR A 6 -5.34 -3.02 4.47
CA THR A 6 -5.00 -2.37 3.19
C THR A 6 -4.91 -3.39 2.06
N LEU A 7 -4.24 -4.52 2.30
CA LEU A 7 -4.08 -5.58 1.30
C LEU A 7 -5.42 -6.26 0.98
N LEU A 8 -6.25 -6.53 1.99
CA LEU A 8 -7.59 -7.09 1.82
C LEU A 8 -8.47 -6.17 0.96
N PHE A 9 -8.53 -4.88 1.28
CA PHE A 9 -9.32 -3.92 0.52
C PHE A 9 -8.75 -3.67 -0.88
N GLY A 10 -7.43 -3.69 -1.05
CA GLY A 10 -6.79 -3.68 -2.36
C GLY A 10 -7.17 -4.88 -3.22
N LEU A 11 -7.21 -6.09 -2.64
CA LEU A 11 -7.66 -7.29 -3.33
C LEU A 11 -9.15 -7.21 -3.70
N LEU A 12 -10.00 -6.79 -2.78
CA LEU A 12 -11.44 -6.60 -3.03
C LEU A 12 -11.68 -5.55 -4.13
N ALA A 13 -10.90 -4.48 -4.15
CA ALA A 13 -10.95 -3.47 -5.20
C ALA A 13 -10.58 -4.03 -6.58
N ILE A 14 -9.55 -4.89 -6.67
CA ILE A 14 -9.19 -5.60 -7.90
C ILE A 14 -10.34 -6.53 -8.34
N MET A 15 -10.87 -7.34 -7.42
CA MET A 15 -11.98 -8.26 -7.73
C MET A 15 -13.23 -7.51 -8.19
N ALA A 16 -13.54 -6.37 -7.57
CA ALA A 16 -14.63 -5.50 -7.99
C ALA A 16 -14.38 -4.92 -9.39
N TRP A 17 -13.13 -4.54 -9.70
CA TRP A 17 -12.75 -3.99 -11.01
C TRP A 17 -12.83 -5.02 -12.14
N GLU A 18 -12.43 -6.28 -11.88
CA GLU A 18 -12.52 -7.39 -12.84
C GLU A 18 -13.92 -8.02 -12.94
N SER A 19 -14.83 -7.68 -12.03
CA SER A 19 -16.20 -8.21 -12.03
C SER A 19 -16.96 -7.90 -13.32
N ARG A 20 -18.02 -8.67 -13.61
CA ARG A 20 -18.91 -8.42 -14.76
C ARG A 20 -19.91 -7.27 -14.53
N PHE A 21 -19.80 -6.54 -13.42
CA PHE A 21 -20.71 -5.45 -13.08
C PHE A 21 -20.57 -4.24 -14.02
N LYS A 22 -21.56 -3.34 -14.00
CA LYS A 22 -21.50 -2.06 -14.73
C LYS A 22 -20.42 -1.16 -14.12
N LEU A 23 -19.83 -0.25 -14.92
CA LEU A 23 -18.74 0.64 -14.47
C LEU A 23 -19.07 1.37 -13.16
N TRP A 24 -20.27 1.94 -13.04
CA TRP A 24 -20.72 2.64 -11.82
C TRP A 24 -20.75 1.74 -10.59
N GLN A 25 -21.15 0.47 -10.73
CA GLN A 25 -21.14 -0.50 -9.62
C GLN A 25 -19.70 -0.84 -9.22
N ARG A 26 -18.79 -0.98 -10.17
CA ARG A 26 -17.36 -1.23 -9.88
C ARG A 26 -16.75 -0.05 -9.14
N VAL A 27 -16.97 1.17 -9.62
CA VAL A 27 -16.48 2.40 -8.99
C VAL A 27 -17.05 2.53 -7.58
N LEU A 28 -18.34 2.27 -7.38
CA LEU A 28 -18.97 2.33 -6.06
C LEU A 28 -18.38 1.30 -5.08
N LEU A 29 -18.09 0.08 -5.55
CA LEU A 29 -17.43 -0.94 -4.72
C LEU A 29 -15.99 -0.56 -4.36
N VAL A 30 -15.23 0.00 -5.30
CA VAL A 30 -13.88 0.51 -5.05
C VAL A 30 -13.91 1.66 -4.04
N LEU A 31 -14.84 2.61 -4.20
CA LEU A 31 -15.03 3.70 -3.24
C LEU A 31 -15.43 3.17 -1.86
N GLY A 32 -16.25 2.12 -1.81
CA GLY A 32 -16.57 1.43 -0.56
C GLY A 32 -15.33 0.83 0.11
N CYS A 33 -14.46 0.15 -0.64
CA CYS A 33 -13.20 -0.40 -0.12
C CYS A 33 -12.25 0.69 0.38
N VAL A 34 -12.15 1.80 -0.36
CA VAL A 34 -11.37 2.98 0.05
C VAL A 34 -11.93 3.60 1.32
N GLY A 35 -13.25 3.80 1.39
CA GLY A 35 -13.91 4.36 2.57
C GLY A 35 -13.72 3.49 3.82
N LEU A 36 -13.88 2.18 3.68
CA LEU A 36 -13.63 1.24 4.78
C LEU A 36 -12.17 1.23 5.24
N SER A 37 -11.22 1.33 4.31
CA SER A 37 -9.79 1.45 4.64
C SER A 37 -9.49 2.70 5.47
N VAL A 38 -10.15 3.82 5.17
CA VAL A 38 -10.04 5.07 5.95
C VAL A 38 -10.69 4.92 7.33
N LEU A 39 -11.90 4.35 7.41
CA LEU A 39 -12.63 4.20 8.66
C LEU A 39 -11.89 3.32 9.69
N ILE A 40 -11.16 2.30 9.22
CA ILE A 40 -10.41 1.38 10.08
C ILE A 40 -9.00 1.92 10.41
N PHE A 41 -8.63 3.11 9.91
CA PHE A 41 -7.28 3.68 10.05
C PHE A 41 -6.19 2.69 9.60
N SER A 42 -6.39 2.13 8.41
CA SER A 42 -5.41 1.23 7.79
C SER A 42 -4.11 1.97 7.45
N ASP A 43 -2.96 1.27 7.42
CA ASP A 43 -1.61 1.88 7.31
C ASP A 43 -1.46 2.91 6.18
N TRP A 44 -2.07 2.64 5.05
CA TRP A 44 -1.94 3.46 3.84
C TRP A 44 -3.25 4.11 3.41
N LEU A 45 -4.28 4.04 4.26
CA LEU A 45 -5.60 4.64 4.05
C LEU A 45 -6.11 4.45 2.61
N ILE A 46 -6.31 5.55 1.89
CA ILE A 46 -6.76 5.61 0.50
C ILE A 46 -5.65 5.15 -0.47
N PHE A 47 -4.42 5.57 -0.22
CA PHE A 47 -3.29 5.44 -1.13
C PHE A 47 -2.88 3.99 -1.34
N GLY A 48 -2.93 3.16 -0.31
CA GLY A 48 -2.58 1.75 -0.43
C GLY A 48 -3.53 1.00 -1.38
N VAL A 49 -4.84 1.22 -1.23
CA VAL A 49 -5.86 0.60 -2.09
C VAL A 49 -5.74 1.11 -3.52
N LEU A 50 -5.54 2.42 -3.71
CA LEU A 50 -5.37 3.02 -5.04
C LEU A 50 -4.10 2.54 -5.74
N LEU A 51 -2.96 2.45 -5.04
CA LEU A 51 -1.71 1.94 -5.60
C LEU A 51 -1.88 0.50 -6.10
N ILE A 52 -2.48 -0.37 -5.29
CA ILE A 52 -2.75 -1.76 -5.67
C ILE A 52 -3.62 -1.81 -6.94
N LEU A 53 -4.69 -1.01 -6.98
CA LEU A 53 -5.58 -0.96 -8.12
C LEU A 53 -4.90 -0.39 -9.38
N PHE A 54 -4.13 0.69 -9.27
CA PHE A 54 -3.42 1.30 -10.40
C PHE A 54 -2.32 0.39 -10.95
N LEU A 55 -1.57 -0.29 -10.09
CA LEU A 55 -0.57 -1.27 -10.50
C LEU A 55 -1.20 -2.44 -11.26
N HIS A 56 -2.40 -2.85 -10.86
CA HIS A 56 -3.18 -3.87 -11.56
C HIS A 56 -3.74 -3.37 -12.90
N MET A 57 -4.45 -2.24 -12.90
CA MET A 57 -5.10 -1.68 -14.09
C MET A 57 -4.11 -1.31 -15.20
N PHE A 58 -2.95 -0.77 -14.85
CA PHE A 58 -1.92 -0.37 -15.82
C PHE A 58 -0.80 -1.39 -15.97
N ARG A 59 -1.02 -2.65 -15.57
CA ARG A 59 0.02 -3.69 -15.57
C ARG A 59 0.74 -3.84 -16.91
N GLU A 60 -0.03 -3.80 -18.01
CA GLU A 60 0.45 -3.97 -19.38
C GLU A 60 0.97 -2.67 -20.02
N GLN A 61 0.84 -1.52 -19.35
CA GLN A 61 1.19 -0.19 -19.89
C GLN A 61 2.22 0.52 -18.98
N PRO A 62 3.54 0.28 -19.16
CA PRO A 62 4.56 0.71 -18.21
C PRO A 62 4.62 2.23 -18.01
N LYS A 63 4.38 3.01 -19.08
CA LYS A 63 4.34 4.47 -19.00
C LYS A 63 3.20 4.95 -18.11
N LYS A 64 1.97 4.45 -18.31
CA LYS A 64 0.80 4.85 -17.50
C LYS A 64 0.92 4.35 -16.06
N ARG A 65 1.49 3.16 -15.86
CA ARG A 65 1.77 2.61 -14.53
C ARG A 65 2.73 3.50 -13.74
N LEU A 66 3.83 3.92 -14.36
CA LEU A 66 4.77 4.84 -13.76
C LEU A 66 4.11 6.19 -13.44
N THR A 67 3.37 6.77 -14.39
CA THR A 67 2.69 8.05 -14.17
C THR A 67 1.70 7.97 -13.01
N ALA A 68 0.87 6.93 -12.93
CA ALA A 68 -0.08 6.75 -11.83
C ALA A 68 0.63 6.58 -10.47
N TYR A 69 1.72 5.82 -10.44
CA TYR A 69 2.53 5.64 -9.24
C TYR A 69 3.16 6.95 -8.76
N LEU A 70 3.79 7.70 -9.68
CA LEU A 70 4.41 8.99 -9.39
C LEU A 70 3.38 10.02 -8.93
N ILE A 71 2.22 10.11 -9.58
CA ILE A 71 1.13 11.00 -9.14
C ILE A 71 0.73 10.66 -7.70
N THR A 72 0.55 9.38 -7.40
CA THR A 72 0.15 8.95 -6.05
C THR A 72 1.23 9.27 -5.01
N THR A 73 2.50 9.10 -5.37
CA THR A 73 3.65 9.45 -4.52
C THR A 73 3.72 10.96 -4.26
N VAL A 74 3.57 11.78 -5.30
CA VAL A 74 3.60 13.25 -5.19
C VAL A 74 2.46 13.74 -4.30
N ILE A 75 1.25 13.19 -4.46
CA ILE A 75 0.10 13.55 -3.62
C ILE A 75 0.35 13.16 -2.16
N TRP A 76 0.92 11.98 -1.89
CA TRP A 76 1.28 11.55 -0.53
C TRP A 76 2.29 12.52 0.11
N LEU A 77 3.35 12.86 -0.63
CA LEU A 77 4.36 13.82 -0.16
C LEU A 77 3.75 15.20 0.11
N ALA A 78 2.87 15.67 -0.80
CA ALA A 78 2.17 16.95 -0.67
C ALA A 78 1.26 16.99 0.56
N MET A 79 0.54 15.91 0.88
CA MET A 79 -0.25 15.81 2.10
C MET A 79 0.60 15.96 3.35
N GLY A 80 1.85 15.50 3.31
CA GLY A 80 2.80 15.65 4.39
C GLY A 80 3.17 17.11 4.72
N PHE A 81 2.85 18.09 3.88
CA PHE A 81 3.05 19.52 4.18
C PHE A 81 1.91 20.13 5.01
N ILE A 82 0.78 19.44 5.15
CA ILE A 82 -0.38 19.95 5.86
C ILE A 82 -0.06 19.98 7.37
N GLY A 83 0.04 21.19 7.93
CA GLY A 83 0.34 21.39 9.35
C GLY A 83 1.79 21.06 9.74
N ALA A 84 2.70 20.95 8.77
CA ALA A 84 4.07 20.56 9.02
C ALA A 84 4.95 21.74 9.48
N GLU A 85 5.81 21.47 10.46
CA GLU A 85 6.90 22.36 10.82
C GLU A 85 8.10 22.13 9.89
N ILE A 86 8.45 23.15 9.10
CA ILE A 86 9.51 23.04 8.12
C ILE A 86 10.88 23.19 8.80
N ASN A 87 11.53 22.06 9.05
CA ASN A 87 12.88 21.98 9.60
C ASN A 87 13.75 21.01 8.78
N ALA A 88 15.03 20.84 9.16
CA ALA A 88 15.93 19.94 8.46
C ALA A 88 15.48 18.46 8.51
N GLY A 89 14.85 18.04 9.62
CA GLY A 89 14.29 16.69 9.77
C GLY A 89 13.14 16.43 8.80
N PHE A 90 12.23 17.39 8.64
CA PHE A 90 11.13 17.32 7.69
C PHE A 90 11.62 17.06 6.26
N TRP A 91 12.64 17.80 5.80
CA TRP A 91 13.21 17.59 4.47
C TRP A 91 13.88 16.23 4.33
N MET A 92 14.58 15.77 5.37
CA MET A 92 15.18 14.45 5.39
C MET A 92 14.10 13.35 5.26
N ASP A 93 13.02 13.47 6.02
CA ASP A 93 11.89 12.52 5.96
C ASP A 93 11.27 12.49 4.56
N LYS A 94 11.07 13.65 3.91
CA LYS A 94 10.53 13.70 2.54
C LYS A 94 11.46 13.09 1.50
N VAL A 95 12.77 13.28 1.65
CA VAL A 95 13.76 12.65 0.77
C VAL A 95 13.76 11.13 0.95
N LEU A 96 13.69 10.66 2.20
CA LEU A 96 13.60 9.24 2.53
C LEU A 96 12.31 8.60 2.00
N ASP A 97 11.15 9.25 2.22
CA ASP A 97 9.86 8.81 1.70
C ASP A 97 9.90 8.64 0.17
N LEU A 98 10.44 9.64 -0.54
CA LEU A 98 10.59 9.60 -1.99
C LEU A 98 11.53 8.46 -2.42
N ALA A 99 12.70 8.33 -1.76
CA ALA A 99 13.66 7.29 -2.07
C ALA A 99 13.05 5.88 -1.87
N MET A 100 12.32 5.68 -0.78
CA MET A 100 11.64 4.41 -0.49
C MET A 100 10.54 4.10 -1.51
N MET A 101 9.73 5.09 -1.89
CA MET A 101 8.70 4.91 -2.92
C MET A 101 9.33 4.57 -4.28
N LEU A 102 10.40 5.24 -4.69
CA LEU A 102 11.09 4.92 -5.94
C LEU A 102 11.75 3.55 -5.90
N ALA A 103 12.40 3.19 -4.77
CA ALA A 103 12.99 1.89 -4.56
C ALA A 103 11.94 0.77 -4.59
N ALA A 104 10.76 0.98 -3.98
CA ALA A 104 9.66 0.03 -4.02
C ALA A 104 9.16 -0.19 -5.46
N TYR A 105 8.99 0.88 -6.24
CA TYR A 105 8.62 0.77 -7.65
C TYR A 105 9.69 0.04 -8.47
N ALA A 106 10.96 0.37 -8.27
CA ALA A 106 12.07 -0.31 -8.94
C ALA A 106 12.11 -1.80 -8.57
N CYS A 107 11.93 -2.14 -7.29
CA CYS A 107 11.84 -3.52 -6.81
C CYS A 107 10.73 -4.30 -7.54
N MET A 108 9.54 -3.73 -7.63
CA MET A 108 8.39 -4.37 -8.26
C MET A 108 8.49 -4.45 -9.79
N THR A 109 9.31 -3.64 -10.45
CA THR A 109 9.31 -3.54 -11.92
C THR A 109 10.60 -3.96 -12.60
N VAL A 110 11.75 -3.70 -11.99
CA VAL A 110 13.08 -4.04 -12.52
C VAL A 110 13.48 -5.44 -12.11
N PHE A 111 13.27 -5.81 -10.84
CA PHE A 111 13.67 -7.10 -10.30
C PHE A 111 12.58 -8.18 -10.44
N TYR A 112 11.39 -7.82 -10.92
CA TYR A 112 10.28 -8.75 -11.09
C TYR A 112 10.27 -9.36 -12.50
N ASN A 113 10.53 -10.66 -12.58
CA ASN A 113 10.62 -11.40 -13.84
C ASN A 113 9.26 -11.73 -14.50
N GLY A 114 8.16 -11.11 -14.06
CA GLY A 114 6.82 -11.34 -14.60
C GLY A 114 6.18 -12.69 -14.25
N ARG A 115 6.95 -13.64 -13.72
CA ARG A 115 6.48 -14.98 -13.33
C ARG A 115 6.03 -14.98 -11.87
N ARG A 116 4.96 -15.73 -11.58
CA ARG A 116 4.55 -16.00 -10.20
C ARG A 116 5.71 -16.67 -9.46
N GLY A 117 6.10 -16.11 -8.32
CA GLY A 117 7.13 -16.70 -7.46
C GLY A 117 6.71 -18.09 -6.96
N LYS A 118 7.68 -18.92 -6.57
CA LYS A 118 7.40 -20.19 -5.88
C LYS A 118 6.78 -19.86 -4.52
N TYR A 119 5.65 -20.46 -4.20
CA TYR A 119 4.88 -20.23 -2.97
C TYR A 119 5.05 -21.43 -2.02
N PRO A 120 6.17 -21.54 -1.29
CA PRO A 120 6.28 -22.58 -0.28
C PRO A 120 5.22 -22.32 0.81
N THR A 121 4.50 -23.36 1.21
CA THR A 121 3.48 -23.29 2.27
C THR A 121 4.04 -22.64 3.55
N PHE A 122 5.33 -22.85 3.82
CA PHE A 122 6.06 -22.19 4.90
C PHE A 122 6.02 -20.66 4.85
N ALA A 123 6.32 -20.04 3.71
CA ALA A 123 6.37 -18.58 3.61
C ALA A 123 4.99 -17.92 3.85
N LYS A 124 3.92 -18.62 3.44
CA LYS A 124 2.55 -18.19 3.73
C LYS A 124 2.31 -18.15 5.24
N TRP A 125 2.54 -19.26 5.94
CA TRP A 125 2.30 -19.34 7.38
C TRP A 125 3.27 -18.48 8.19
N PHE A 126 4.53 -18.38 7.76
CA PHE A 126 5.51 -17.48 8.36
C PHE A 126 4.97 -16.05 8.39
N PHE A 127 4.48 -15.51 7.27
CA PHE A 127 3.91 -14.17 7.23
C PHE A 127 2.69 -14.02 8.16
N TYR A 128 1.74 -14.96 8.11
CA TYR A 128 0.52 -14.88 8.93
C TYR A 128 0.75 -15.05 10.43
N VAL A 129 1.79 -15.77 10.85
CA VAL A 129 2.15 -15.91 12.27
C VAL A 129 3.05 -14.77 12.72
N PHE A 130 4.04 -14.39 11.90
CA PHE A 130 4.94 -13.28 12.20
C PHE A 130 4.18 -11.96 12.37
N TYR A 131 3.12 -11.75 11.59
CA TYR A 131 2.34 -10.51 11.66
C TYR A 131 1.71 -10.24 13.04
N PRO A 132 0.89 -11.10 13.64
CA PRO A 132 0.43 -10.88 15.02
C PRO A 132 1.57 -10.95 16.05
N LEU A 133 2.58 -11.80 15.82
CA LEU A 133 3.68 -11.99 16.77
C LEU A 133 4.52 -10.72 16.98
N HIS A 134 4.85 -9.97 15.92
CA HIS A 134 5.68 -8.77 16.10
C HIS A 134 4.93 -7.65 16.83
N TYR A 135 3.61 -7.50 16.66
CA TYR A 135 2.83 -6.58 17.50
C TYR A 135 2.82 -7.03 18.97
N LEU A 136 2.70 -8.33 19.24
CA LEU A 136 2.80 -8.86 20.60
C LEU A 136 4.19 -8.61 21.21
N LEU A 137 5.25 -8.81 20.43
CA LEU A 137 6.63 -8.51 20.85
C LEU A 137 6.80 -7.04 21.19
N ILE A 138 6.35 -6.13 20.32
CA ILE A 138 6.39 -4.68 20.58
C ILE A 138 5.62 -4.36 21.87
N PHE A 139 4.42 -4.92 22.04
CA PHE A 139 3.63 -4.73 23.24
C PHE A 139 4.33 -5.24 24.51
N ILE A 140 4.97 -6.40 24.46
CA ILE A 140 5.71 -6.96 25.60
C ILE A 140 6.92 -6.08 25.92
N ILE A 141 7.70 -5.68 24.92
CA ILE A 141 8.88 -4.81 25.11
C ILE A 141 8.46 -3.47 25.72
N GLU A 142 7.38 -2.87 25.24
CA GLU A 142 6.85 -1.62 25.80
C GLU A 142 6.44 -1.81 27.27
N ARG A 143 5.81 -2.93 27.62
CA ARG A 143 5.37 -3.23 28.99
C ARG A 143 6.50 -3.54 29.96
N VAL A 144 7.62 -4.06 29.49
CA VAL A 144 8.80 -4.37 30.32
C VAL A 144 9.71 -3.15 30.50
N THR A 145 9.70 -2.21 29.55
CA THR A 145 10.58 -1.02 29.57
C THR A 145 9.95 0.17 30.31
N ARG A 146 8.63 0.17 30.52
CA ARG A 146 7.91 1.12 31.38
C ARG A 146 7.86 0.63 32.83
#